data_AF-A0A261BSW1-F1
#
_entry.id   AF-A0A261BSW1-F1
#
_cell.length_a   1.000
_cell.length_b   1.000
_cell.length_c   1.000
_cell.angle_alpha   90.00
_cell.angle_beta   90.00
_cell.angle_gamma   90.00
#
_symmetry.space_group_name_H-M   'P 1'
#
loop_
_entity.id
_entity.type
_entity.pdbx_description
1 polymer ?
#
loop_
_entity_poly.entity_id
_entity_poly.type
_entity_poly.pdbx_seq_one_letter_code
_entity_poly.pdbx_strand_id
1 'polypeptide(L)'
;MSFITAFGDRVFIAAGDLIRTFRIGDGSVPELFISWSELNPERIQKPDFEAEKDLKAVDKKVILCLAHSNVLSAHGRRLVAVGTNEKQIHVFEYFVDTKGVIVKSEHIVTSVVPKAPTAIVFDKEDAYVVVGDRSGDVHRFSVLNGSAIEMAGAISMILDVAFSPDGKRLLMADRDEKVRAMRYPSTYVIDAYCLGHTEYVKTLAIQDNDSVWSAGGDKNLYNWRILDCSKPRRVVDLSEFDAPIRKISINLQYKKIAVVFEKKENVAIVDIEQEPAKTRALPITNETQCLDIASSGQFFITLGKSTITLIDLTCMKQHTIAIDDELISALTTTEDAVDNLFKNVTHNNQQEYEKRKAEKFEQLEQKRRKLNSEPASSS
;
A
#
# COMPACT_ATOMS: atom_id res chain seq x y z
N MET A 1 -1.69 -10.05 -9.17
CA MET A 1 -0.80 -9.10 -8.48
C MET A 1 0.29 -9.87 -7.78
N SER A 2 1.41 -9.21 -7.55
CA SER A 2 2.61 -9.79 -6.92
C SER A 2 3.05 -8.87 -5.80
N PHE A 3 3.43 -9.44 -4.67
CA PHE A 3 3.73 -8.69 -3.46
C PHE A 3 5.01 -9.20 -2.83
N ILE A 4 5.76 -8.28 -2.22
CA ILE A 4 6.91 -8.62 -1.37
C ILE A 4 6.81 -7.86 -0.06
N THR A 5 7.02 -8.58 1.04
CA THR A 5 7.11 -7.98 2.38
C THR A 5 8.28 -8.61 3.12
N ALA A 6 8.87 -7.85 4.03
CA ALA A 6 10.03 -8.30 4.77
C ALA A 6 10.03 -7.73 6.19
N PHE A 7 10.52 -8.52 7.13
CA PHE A 7 10.79 -8.09 8.50
C PHE A 7 11.91 -8.92 9.09
N GLY A 8 12.88 -8.24 9.72
CA GLY A 8 14.11 -8.86 10.18
C GLY A 8 14.94 -9.37 9.00
N ASP A 9 15.27 -10.65 8.98
CA ASP A 9 15.96 -11.29 7.86
C ASP A 9 15.02 -12.06 6.93
N ARG A 10 13.72 -12.15 7.24
CA ARG A 10 12.76 -12.96 6.48
C ARG A 10 12.01 -12.13 5.46
N VAL A 11 11.83 -12.72 4.29
CA VAL A 11 11.06 -12.16 3.18
C VAL A 11 9.94 -13.12 2.82
N PHE A 12 8.77 -12.58 2.51
CA PHE A 12 7.65 -13.29 1.91
C PHE A 12 7.31 -12.69 0.56
N ILE A 13 7.04 -13.57 -0.42
CA ILE A 13 6.63 -13.20 -1.76
C ILE A 13 5.31 -13.88 -2.03
N ALA A 14 4.33 -13.13 -2.53
CA ALA A 14 3.08 -13.68 -3.01
C ALA A 14 2.93 -13.42 -4.50
N ALA A 15 2.56 -14.45 -5.27
CA ALA A 15 2.28 -14.34 -6.70
C ALA A 15 1.26 -15.38 -7.11
N GLY A 16 0.17 -14.95 -7.75
CA GLY A 16 -0.93 -15.85 -8.09
C GLY A 16 -1.55 -16.45 -6.82
N ASP A 17 -1.44 -17.76 -6.66
CA ASP A 17 -1.90 -18.53 -5.51
C ASP A 17 -0.74 -19.00 -4.61
N LEU A 18 0.50 -18.66 -4.96
CA LEU A 18 1.71 -19.10 -4.26
C LEU A 18 2.18 -18.06 -3.25
N ILE A 19 2.64 -18.54 -2.09
CA ILE A 19 3.43 -17.79 -1.13
C ILE A 19 4.77 -18.48 -0.96
N ARG A 20 5.85 -17.75 -1.21
CA ARG A 20 7.23 -18.18 -1.03
C ARG A 20 7.88 -17.40 0.11
N THR A 21 8.89 -18.00 0.75
CA THR A 21 9.69 -17.32 1.77
C THR A 21 11.15 -17.74 1.70
N PHE A 22 12.03 -16.81 2.05
CA PHE A 22 13.47 -17.06 2.20
C PHE A 22 14.03 -16.11 3.25
N ARG A 23 15.33 -16.26 3.53
CA ARG A 23 16.08 -15.40 4.42
C ARG A 23 17.21 -14.68 3.72
N ILE A 24 17.42 -13.45 4.13
CA ILE A 24 18.52 -12.62 3.65
C ILE A 24 19.79 -13.03 4.38
N GLY A 25 20.85 -13.31 3.62
CA GLY A 25 22.20 -13.48 4.16
C GLY A 25 22.63 -14.92 4.46
N ASP A 26 21.74 -15.92 4.36
CA ASP A 26 22.11 -17.34 4.50
C ASP A 26 22.24 -18.07 3.15
N GLY A 27 22.04 -17.37 2.04
CA GLY A 27 22.10 -17.93 0.68
C GLY A 27 20.89 -18.79 0.33
N SER A 28 19.84 -18.79 1.15
CA SER A 28 18.58 -19.47 0.84
C SER A 28 17.91 -18.87 -0.39
N VAL A 29 17.29 -19.75 -1.17
CA VAL A 29 16.38 -19.39 -2.27
C VAL A 29 14.94 -19.43 -1.76
N PRO A 30 13.98 -18.77 -2.43
CA PRO A 30 12.57 -18.83 -2.04
C PRO A 30 12.00 -20.25 -2.03
N GLU A 31 11.57 -20.71 -0.86
CA GLU A 31 10.91 -21.99 -0.64
C GLU A 31 9.39 -21.81 -0.50
N LEU A 32 8.62 -22.87 -0.79
CA LEU A 32 7.17 -22.87 -0.61
C LEU A 32 6.82 -22.67 0.87
N PHE A 33 6.12 -21.57 1.15
CA PHE A 33 5.47 -21.36 2.44
C PHE A 33 4.08 -21.97 2.43
N ILE A 34 3.24 -21.53 1.48
CA ILE A 34 1.85 -21.97 1.30
C ILE A 34 1.49 -21.91 -0.18
N SER A 35 0.76 -22.92 -0.66
CA SER A 35 -0.01 -22.84 -1.90
C SER A 35 -1.49 -22.74 -1.56
N TRP A 36 -2.17 -21.72 -2.09
CA TRP A 36 -3.57 -21.47 -1.79
C TRP A 36 -4.50 -22.58 -2.31
N SER A 37 -4.10 -23.23 -3.41
CA SER A 37 -4.80 -24.40 -3.95
C SER A 37 -4.72 -25.64 -3.03
N GLU A 38 -3.76 -25.69 -2.11
CA GLU A 38 -3.57 -26.79 -1.15
C GLU A 38 -4.20 -26.52 0.22
N LEU A 39 -4.75 -25.31 0.44
CA LEU A 39 -5.37 -24.97 1.72
C LEU A 39 -6.67 -25.78 1.92
N ASN A 40 -6.72 -26.61 2.96
CA ASN A 40 -7.93 -27.34 3.30
C ASN A 40 -8.96 -26.38 3.95
N PRO A 41 -10.11 -26.11 3.31
CA PRO A 41 -11.12 -25.20 3.82
C PRO A 41 -11.81 -25.68 5.11
N GLU A 42 -11.70 -26.96 5.47
CA GLU A 42 -12.33 -27.52 6.68
C GLU A 42 -11.63 -27.14 7.99
N ARG A 43 -10.37 -26.70 7.94
CA ARG A 43 -9.61 -26.22 9.12
C ARG A 43 -9.76 -24.72 9.36
N ILE A 44 -10.66 -24.07 8.64
CA ILE A 44 -10.89 -22.64 8.76
C ILE A 44 -11.86 -22.40 9.92
N GLN A 45 -11.43 -21.66 10.94
CA GLN A 45 -12.37 -21.08 11.89
C GLN A 45 -13.22 -20.07 11.11
N LYS A 46 -14.44 -20.49 10.77
CA LYS A 46 -15.37 -19.66 9.99
C LYS A 46 -16.01 -18.64 10.92
N PRO A 47 -16.08 -17.36 10.53
CA PRO A 47 -16.84 -16.37 11.29
C PRO A 47 -18.35 -16.71 11.23
N ASP A 48 -19.08 -16.44 12.31
CA ASP A 48 -20.53 -16.69 12.45
C ASP A 48 -21.44 -15.77 11.58
N PHE A 49 -20.98 -15.30 10.42
CA PHE A 49 -21.62 -14.21 9.67
C PHE A 49 -22.51 -14.65 8.50
N GLU A 50 -23.63 -13.94 8.30
CA GLU A 50 -24.48 -14.05 7.11
C GLU A 50 -23.79 -13.65 5.80
N ALA A 51 -22.61 -13.01 5.87
CA ALA A 51 -21.84 -12.53 4.72
C ALA A 51 -21.31 -13.64 3.80
N GLU A 52 -21.24 -14.89 4.27
CA GLU A 52 -20.87 -16.03 3.40
C GLU A 52 -21.90 -16.31 2.30
N LYS A 53 -23.18 -15.95 2.50
CA LYS A 53 -24.27 -16.23 1.53
C LYS A 53 -24.04 -15.54 0.17
N ASP A 54 -23.23 -14.48 0.14
CA ASP A 54 -22.94 -13.68 -1.07
C ASP A 54 -21.56 -13.95 -1.67
N LEU A 55 -20.80 -14.93 -1.16
CA LEU A 55 -19.51 -15.33 -1.72
C LEU A 55 -19.73 -16.17 -2.97
N LYS A 56 -19.43 -15.58 -4.14
CA LYS A 56 -19.40 -16.31 -5.41
C LYS A 56 -18.11 -17.13 -5.49
N ALA A 57 -18.23 -18.37 -5.98
CA ALA A 57 -17.07 -19.14 -6.38
C ALA A 57 -16.27 -18.37 -7.44
N VAL A 58 -14.95 -18.40 -7.32
CA VAL A 58 -14.04 -17.74 -8.25
C VAL A 58 -13.26 -18.82 -9.00
N ASP A 59 -13.13 -18.66 -10.32
CA ASP A 59 -12.50 -19.66 -11.19
C ASP A 59 -11.01 -19.87 -10.89
N LYS A 60 -10.31 -18.79 -10.54
CA LYS A 60 -8.91 -18.82 -10.12
C LYS A 60 -8.74 -18.01 -8.85
N LYS A 61 -8.21 -18.65 -7.82
CA LYS A 61 -7.91 -18.00 -6.55
C LYS A 61 -6.60 -17.22 -6.68
N VAL A 62 -6.60 -15.95 -6.28
CA VAL A 62 -5.39 -15.12 -6.34
C VAL A 62 -5.24 -14.25 -5.10
N ILE A 63 -3.99 -13.98 -4.75
CA ILE A 63 -3.60 -13.07 -3.67
C ILE A 63 -3.69 -11.63 -4.19
N LEU A 64 -4.26 -10.75 -3.36
CA LEU A 64 -4.49 -9.34 -3.65
C LEU A 64 -3.76 -8.39 -2.70
N CYS A 65 -3.28 -8.88 -1.55
CA CYS A 65 -2.40 -8.13 -0.66
C CYS A 65 -1.75 -9.06 0.35
N LEU A 66 -0.60 -8.64 0.90
CA LEU A 66 0.22 -9.40 1.82
C LEU A 66 0.79 -8.46 2.89
N ALA A 67 0.72 -8.87 4.16
CA ALA A 67 1.41 -8.21 5.26
C ALA A 67 2.13 -9.23 6.14
N HIS A 68 3.28 -8.82 6.66
CA HIS A 68 4.03 -9.56 7.67
C HIS A 68 4.00 -8.78 8.99
N SER A 69 3.86 -9.50 10.10
CA SER A 69 3.86 -8.96 11.46
C SER A 69 5.14 -8.17 11.74
N ASN A 70 5.00 -6.96 12.27
CA ASN A 70 6.12 -6.07 12.54
C ASN A 70 6.61 -6.13 14.00
N VAL A 71 6.16 -7.10 14.78
CA VAL A 71 6.51 -7.21 16.21
C VAL A 71 7.36 -8.45 16.46
N LEU A 72 8.57 -8.23 16.95
CA LEU A 72 9.31 -9.25 17.70
C LEU A 72 8.71 -9.27 19.12
N SER A 73 7.51 -9.83 19.29
CA SER A 73 6.89 -9.86 20.61
C SER A 73 7.75 -10.67 21.57
N ALA A 74 7.65 -10.41 22.88
CA ALA A 74 8.33 -11.23 23.90
C ALA A 74 7.93 -12.73 23.84
N HIS A 75 6.84 -13.04 23.13
CA HIS A 75 6.36 -14.40 22.87
C HIS A 75 6.80 -14.96 21.50
N GLY A 76 7.48 -14.18 20.66
CA GLY A 76 8.04 -14.63 19.39
C GLY A 76 7.00 -15.02 18.34
N ARG A 77 5.76 -14.51 18.46
CA ARG A 77 4.67 -14.76 17.51
C ARG A 77 5.02 -14.14 16.15
N ARG A 78 4.89 -14.90 15.07
CA ARG A 78 5.21 -14.42 13.71
C ARG A 78 4.02 -14.70 12.81
N LEU A 79 3.43 -13.64 12.25
CA LEU A 79 2.16 -13.73 11.54
C LEU A 79 2.27 -13.21 10.11
N VAL A 80 1.66 -13.91 9.17
CA VAL A 80 1.48 -13.44 7.80
C VAL A 80 -0.02 -13.33 7.53
N ALA A 81 -0.46 -12.15 7.08
CA ALA A 81 -1.83 -11.91 6.67
C ALA A 81 -1.91 -11.78 5.15
N VAL A 82 -2.94 -12.40 4.57
CA VAL A 82 -3.13 -12.49 3.12
C VAL A 82 -4.56 -12.13 2.80
N GLY A 83 -4.75 -11.20 1.87
CA GLY A 83 -6.06 -10.91 1.29
C GLY A 83 -6.21 -11.55 -0.08
N THR A 84 -7.39 -12.11 -0.38
CA THR A 84 -7.66 -12.86 -1.62
C THR A 84 -8.80 -12.26 -2.43
N ASN A 85 -8.88 -12.63 -3.71
CA ASN A 85 -9.99 -12.25 -4.59
C ASN A 85 -11.33 -12.91 -4.22
N GLU A 86 -11.31 -13.91 -3.35
CA GLU A 86 -12.50 -14.49 -2.71
C GLU A 86 -13.07 -13.56 -1.62
N LYS A 87 -12.52 -12.35 -1.47
CA LYS A 87 -12.88 -11.37 -0.43
C LYS A 87 -12.65 -11.91 0.98
N GLN A 88 -11.61 -12.70 1.13
CA GLN A 88 -11.23 -13.29 2.40
C GLN A 88 -9.87 -12.77 2.84
N ILE A 89 -9.70 -12.72 4.16
CA ILE A 89 -8.48 -12.35 4.84
C ILE A 89 -8.07 -13.55 5.69
N HIS A 90 -6.86 -14.05 5.48
CA HIS A 90 -6.33 -15.22 6.17
C HIS A 90 -5.11 -14.82 6.96
N VAL A 91 -5.00 -15.32 8.19
CA VAL A 91 -3.83 -15.10 9.04
C VAL A 91 -3.18 -16.43 9.36
N PHE A 92 -1.88 -16.50 9.11
CA PHE A 92 -1.05 -17.66 9.38
C PHE A 92 -0.05 -17.31 10.46
N GLU A 93 0.16 -18.23 11.41
CA GLU A 93 1.28 -18.18 12.33
C GLU A 93 2.34 -19.18 11.90
N TYR A 94 3.60 -18.78 11.99
CA TYR A 94 4.70 -19.67 11.67
C TYR A 94 5.75 -19.68 12.76
N PHE A 95 6.35 -20.86 12.92
CA PHE A 95 7.32 -21.16 13.96
C PHE A 95 8.65 -21.47 13.30
N VAL A 96 9.73 -20.96 13.89
CA VAL A 96 11.09 -21.20 13.41
C VAL A 96 11.93 -21.87 14.49
N ASP A 97 12.92 -22.66 14.07
CA ASP A 97 13.92 -23.22 14.96
C ASP A 97 14.97 -22.17 15.40
N THR A 98 15.99 -22.62 16.14
CA THR A 98 17.09 -21.76 16.60
C THR A 98 17.97 -21.21 15.47
N LYS A 99 17.92 -21.83 14.29
CA LYS A 99 18.63 -21.37 13.09
C LYS A 99 17.78 -20.42 12.26
N GLY A 100 16.51 -20.24 12.60
CA GLY A 100 15.56 -19.44 11.83
C GLY A 100 14.94 -20.21 10.67
N VAL A 101 14.97 -21.53 10.61
CA VAL A 101 14.26 -22.31 9.60
C VAL A 101 12.80 -22.49 10.02
N ILE A 102 11.84 -22.33 9.10
CA ILE A 102 10.42 -22.57 9.42
C ILE A 102 10.22 -24.07 9.64
N VAL A 103 9.74 -24.43 10.83
CA VAL A 103 9.45 -25.83 11.20
C VAL A 103 7.96 -26.15 11.12
N LYS A 104 7.10 -25.13 11.17
CA LYS A 104 5.65 -25.27 11.18
C LYS A 104 4.99 -23.96 10.78
N SER A 105 3.91 -24.05 10.02
CA SER A 105 2.96 -22.96 9.78
C SER A 105 1.54 -23.46 10.08
N GLU A 106 0.72 -22.58 10.64
CA GLU A 106 -0.67 -22.86 11.01
C GLU A 106 -1.57 -21.74 10.51
N HIS A 107 -2.66 -22.11 9.87
CA HIS A 107 -3.75 -21.20 9.59
C HIS A 107 -4.55 -20.95 10.88
N ILE A 108 -4.60 -19.71 11.34
CA ILE A 108 -5.25 -19.38 12.62
C ILE A 108 -6.69 -18.95 12.39
N VAL A 109 -6.91 -18.02 11.46
CA VAL A 109 -8.21 -17.36 11.33
C VAL A 109 -8.45 -16.88 9.90
N THR A 110 -9.70 -16.99 9.49
CA THR A 110 -10.22 -16.36 8.27
C THR A 110 -11.30 -15.35 8.64
N SER A 111 -11.32 -14.23 7.92
CA SER A 111 -12.43 -13.29 7.94
C SER A 111 -12.85 -12.91 6.53
N VAL A 112 -14.05 -12.34 6.40
CA VAL A 112 -14.63 -11.95 5.11
C VAL A 112 -14.77 -10.43 5.06
N VAL A 113 -14.40 -9.85 3.92
CA VAL A 113 -14.61 -8.44 3.60
C VAL A 113 -15.75 -8.27 2.59
N PRO A 114 -16.52 -7.16 2.63
CA PRO A 114 -17.62 -6.94 1.69
C PRO A 114 -17.17 -6.86 0.23
N LYS A 115 -15.99 -6.27 0.00
CA LYS A 115 -15.35 -6.11 -1.31
C LYS A 115 -13.92 -6.64 -1.29
N ALA A 116 -13.35 -6.80 -2.48
CA ALA A 116 -12.00 -7.31 -2.63
C ALA A 116 -11.00 -6.42 -1.87
N PRO A 117 -10.12 -7.00 -1.04
CA PRO A 117 -9.11 -6.24 -0.32
C PRO A 117 -8.07 -5.68 -1.29
N THR A 118 -7.55 -4.50 -0.97
CA THR A 118 -6.54 -3.80 -1.78
C THR A 118 -5.27 -3.49 -0.98
N ALA A 119 -5.41 -3.28 0.33
CA ALA A 119 -4.29 -3.03 1.23
C ALA A 119 -4.55 -3.71 2.58
N ILE A 120 -3.49 -4.18 3.23
CA ILE A 120 -3.56 -4.91 4.50
C ILE A 120 -2.35 -4.55 5.37
N VAL A 121 -2.57 -4.40 6.66
CA VAL A 121 -1.51 -4.12 7.63
C VAL A 121 -1.89 -4.65 9.01
N PHE A 122 -0.91 -5.13 9.77
CA PHE A 122 -1.12 -5.43 11.19
C PHE A 122 -1.09 -4.13 12.01
N ASP A 123 -1.88 -4.10 13.09
CA ASP A 123 -1.71 -3.05 14.08
C ASP A 123 -0.44 -3.26 14.92
N LYS A 124 -0.12 -2.27 15.75
CA LYS A 124 1.16 -2.24 16.50
C LYS A 124 1.40 -3.48 17.38
N GLU A 125 0.35 -4.14 17.84
CA GLU A 125 0.44 -5.31 18.73
C GLU A 125 0.18 -6.63 17.99
N ASP A 126 0.03 -6.58 16.66
CA ASP A 126 -0.43 -7.67 15.79
C ASP A 126 -1.72 -8.37 16.29
N ALA A 127 -2.51 -7.68 17.12
CA ALA A 127 -3.77 -8.17 17.66
C ALA A 127 -4.89 -8.05 16.62
N TYR A 128 -4.73 -7.09 15.71
CA TYR A 128 -5.68 -6.84 14.65
C TYR A 128 -4.99 -6.70 13.30
N VAL A 129 -5.74 -7.07 12.27
CA VAL A 129 -5.42 -6.78 10.87
C VAL A 129 -6.38 -5.68 10.41
N VAL A 130 -5.84 -4.63 9.80
CA VAL A 130 -6.61 -3.57 9.14
C VAL A 130 -6.55 -3.78 7.64
N VAL A 131 -7.70 -3.65 6.98
CA VAL A 131 -7.84 -3.88 5.55
C VAL A 131 -8.58 -2.71 4.92
N GLY A 132 -8.02 -2.16 3.86
CA GLY A 132 -8.73 -1.31 2.91
C GLY A 132 -9.27 -2.14 1.75
N ASP A 133 -10.43 -1.76 1.22
CA ASP A 133 -11.05 -2.48 0.10
C ASP A 133 -11.37 -1.59 -1.12
N ARG A 134 -11.91 -2.24 -2.15
CA ARG A 134 -12.29 -1.60 -3.41
C ARG A 134 -13.50 -0.66 -3.33
N SER A 135 -14.40 -0.79 -2.35
CA SER A 135 -15.50 0.18 -2.19
C SER A 135 -15.03 1.47 -1.52
N GLY A 136 -13.88 1.43 -0.86
CA GLY A 136 -13.38 2.56 -0.08
C GLY A 136 -13.51 2.35 1.41
N ASP A 137 -13.90 1.15 1.85
CA ASP A 137 -14.14 0.87 3.26
C ASP A 137 -12.87 0.32 3.91
N VAL A 138 -12.68 0.68 5.17
CA VAL A 138 -11.58 0.23 6.02
C VAL A 138 -12.16 -0.56 7.18
N HIS A 139 -11.75 -1.82 7.26
CA HIS A 139 -12.20 -2.77 8.26
C HIS A 139 -11.06 -3.19 9.18
N ARG A 140 -11.40 -3.61 10.39
CA ARG A 140 -10.48 -4.21 11.35
C ARG A 140 -10.95 -5.58 11.79
N PHE A 141 -10.04 -6.54 11.76
CA PHE A 141 -10.27 -7.94 12.09
C PHE A 141 -9.42 -8.35 13.26
N SER A 142 -10.02 -9.02 14.23
CA SER A 142 -9.31 -9.62 15.35
C SER A 142 -8.55 -10.87 14.90
N VAL A 143 -7.25 -10.93 15.15
CA VAL A 143 -6.42 -12.12 14.89
C VAL A 143 -6.81 -13.27 15.81
N LEU A 144 -7.45 -12.99 16.95
CA LEU A 144 -7.82 -14.00 17.94
C LEU A 144 -9.05 -14.83 17.55
N ASN A 145 -10.04 -14.20 16.91
CA ASN A 145 -11.35 -14.83 16.68
C ASN A 145 -12.03 -14.44 15.37
N GLY A 146 -11.38 -13.62 14.52
CA GLY A 146 -11.88 -13.29 13.19
C GLY A 146 -12.99 -12.24 13.17
N SER A 147 -13.37 -11.69 14.33
CA SER A 147 -14.42 -10.68 14.42
C SER A 147 -14.03 -9.44 13.63
N ALA A 148 -14.91 -9.01 12.72
CA ALA A 148 -14.73 -7.85 11.86
C ALA A 148 -15.53 -6.65 12.37
N ILE A 149 -14.95 -5.46 12.30
CA ILE A 149 -15.69 -4.20 12.42
C ILE A 149 -15.30 -3.26 11.29
N GLU A 150 -16.28 -2.52 10.75
CA GLU A 150 -16.01 -1.37 9.91
C GLU A 150 -15.49 -0.21 10.77
N MET A 151 -14.46 0.48 10.29
CA MET A 151 -13.81 1.57 11.02
C MET A 151 -13.98 2.93 10.32
N ALA A 152 -13.84 2.96 9.01
CA ALA A 152 -13.89 4.20 8.24
C ALA A 152 -14.26 3.91 6.78
N GLY A 153 -14.79 4.94 6.09
CA GLY A 153 -15.10 4.87 4.67
C GLY A 153 -14.53 6.06 3.89
N ALA A 154 -14.13 5.80 2.65
CA ALA A 154 -13.84 6.76 1.60
C ALA A 154 -14.85 6.60 0.46
N ILE A 155 -14.97 7.63 -0.38
CA ILE A 155 -15.86 7.61 -1.55
C ILE A 155 -15.15 6.98 -2.77
N SER A 156 -13.91 6.49 -2.57
CA SER A 156 -13.10 5.90 -3.61
C SER A 156 -12.28 4.73 -3.04
N MET A 157 -11.83 3.86 -3.93
CA MET A 157 -11.01 2.70 -3.61
C MET A 157 -9.81 3.09 -2.72
N ILE A 158 -9.64 2.36 -1.61
CA ILE A 158 -8.43 2.46 -0.80
C ILE A 158 -7.29 1.78 -1.55
N LEU A 159 -6.12 2.40 -1.61
CA LEU A 159 -4.94 1.89 -2.31
C LEU A 159 -3.80 1.53 -1.38
N ASP A 160 -3.70 2.20 -0.22
CA ASP A 160 -2.74 1.82 0.82
C ASP A 160 -3.28 2.18 2.22
N VAL A 161 -2.82 1.45 3.23
CA VAL A 161 -3.08 1.74 4.65
C VAL A 161 -1.80 1.59 5.45
N ALA A 162 -1.57 2.48 6.41
CA ALA A 162 -0.36 2.46 7.22
C ALA A 162 -0.59 2.99 8.63
N PHE A 163 0.14 2.46 9.60
CA PHE A 163 0.11 2.91 10.99
C PHE A 163 1.28 3.84 11.31
N SER A 164 1.04 4.87 12.12
CA SER A 164 2.14 5.54 12.82
C SER A 164 2.89 4.55 13.72
N PRO A 165 4.20 4.72 13.97
CA PRO A 165 4.97 3.77 14.77
C PRO A 165 4.46 3.62 16.21
N ASP A 166 3.83 4.65 16.77
CA ASP A 166 3.18 4.60 18.08
C ASP A 166 1.84 3.85 18.10
N GLY A 167 1.30 3.48 16.93
CA GLY A 167 0.03 2.78 16.76
C GLY A 167 -1.21 3.66 16.99
N LYS A 168 -1.05 4.97 17.22
CA LYS A 168 -2.16 5.86 17.57
C LYS A 168 -2.85 6.48 16.35
N ARG A 169 -2.26 6.35 15.17
CA ARG A 169 -2.80 6.89 13.92
C ARG A 169 -2.85 5.83 12.84
N LEU A 170 -3.98 5.79 12.16
CA LEU A 170 -4.16 5.05 10.92
C LEU A 170 -4.23 6.06 9.78
N LEU A 171 -3.43 5.81 8.76
CA LEU A 171 -3.41 6.56 7.51
C LEU A 171 -3.97 5.67 6.41
N MET A 172 -4.75 6.29 5.52
CA MET A 172 -5.26 5.64 4.32
C MET A 172 -5.06 6.56 3.11
N ALA A 173 -4.66 5.95 1.99
CA ALA A 173 -4.49 6.60 0.70
C ALA A 173 -5.53 6.06 -0.28
N ASP A 174 -6.10 6.93 -1.10
CA ASP A 174 -7.18 6.55 -2.01
C ASP A 174 -6.93 6.97 -3.47
N ARG A 175 -7.81 6.45 -4.34
CA ARG A 175 -7.78 6.75 -5.79
C ARG A 175 -8.10 8.22 -6.11
N ASP A 176 -8.80 8.92 -5.22
CA ASP A 176 -9.24 10.31 -5.40
C ASP A 176 -8.28 11.32 -4.76
N GLU A 177 -6.97 11.03 -4.81
CA GLU A 177 -5.86 11.92 -4.43
C GLU A 177 -5.73 12.19 -2.91
N LYS A 178 -6.50 11.51 -2.06
CA LYS A 178 -6.54 11.85 -0.63
C LYS A 178 -5.65 10.91 0.16
N VAL A 179 -4.87 11.50 1.05
CA VAL A 179 -4.37 10.82 2.25
C VAL A 179 -5.17 11.33 3.45
N ARG A 180 -5.76 10.42 4.23
CA ARG A 180 -6.49 10.75 5.45
C ARG A 180 -5.77 10.18 6.66
N ALA A 181 -5.52 11.02 7.66
CA ALA A 181 -4.96 10.62 8.95
C ALA A 181 -6.04 10.64 10.02
N MET A 182 -6.22 9.51 10.70
CA MET A 182 -7.28 9.29 11.70
C MET A 182 -6.69 8.74 12.99
N ARG A 183 -7.38 8.97 14.11
CA ARG A 183 -7.03 8.32 15.37
C ARG A 183 -7.35 6.83 15.30
N TYR A 184 -6.50 6.00 15.88
CA TYR A 184 -6.78 4.58 16.04
C TYR A 184 -6.87 4.24 17.54
N PRO A 185 -7.88 3.47 17.98
CA PRO A 185 -8.94 2.82 17.18
C PRO A 185 -10.14 3.71 16.84
N SER A 186 -10.18 4.96 17.34
CA SER A 186 -11.30 5.89 17.15
C SER A 186 -11.24 6.62 15.80
N THR A 187 -11.36 5.86 14.70
CA THR A 187 -11.17 6.34 13.31
C THR A 187 -12.19 7.38 12.85
N TYR A 188 -13.31 7.50 13.54
CA TYR A 188 -14.26 8.61 13.35
C TYR A 188 -13.65 9.98 13.71
N VAL A 189 -12.54 10.02 14.47
CA VAL A 189 -11.78 11.24 14.73
C VAL A 189 -10.71 11.39 13.65
N ILE A 190 -10.98 12.30 12.71
CA ILE A 190 -10.06 12.65 11.62
C ILE A 190 -9.19 13.81 12.10
N ASP A 191 -7.88 13.60 12.19
CA ASP A 191 -6.98 14.68 12.57
C ASP A 191 -6.59 15.54 11.36
N ALA A 192 -6.41 14.94 10.17
CA ALA A 192 -6.06 15.71 8.97
C ALA A 192 -6.38 15.02 7.64
N TYR A 193 -6.46 15.84 6.59
CA TYR A 193 -6.41 15.44 5.18
C TYR A 193 -5.17 16.04 4.53
N CYS A 194 -4.38 15.22 3.85
CA CYS A 194 -3.22 15.65 3.09
C CYS A 194 -3.63 15.82 1.64
N LEU A 195 -3.87 17.09 1.28
CA LEU A 195 -4.39 17.52 -0.01
C LEU A 195 -3.26 18.19 -0.78
N GLY A 196 -2.93 17.67 -1.95
CA GLY A 196 -1.89 18.25 -2.82
C GLY A 196 -1.47 17.34 -3.95
N HIS A 197 -1.65 16.03 -3.82
CA HIS A 197 -1.55 15.13 -4.96
C HIS A 197 -2.56 15.53 -6.05
N THR A 198 -2.13 15.46 -7.32
CA THR A 198 -2.99 15.78 -8.48
C THR A 198 -3.54 14.54 -9.17
N GLU A 199 -3.09 13.36 -8.77
CA GLU A 199 -3.61 12.07 -9.20
C GLU A 199 -3.66 11.07 -8.02
N TYR A 200 -4.13 9.85 -8.27
CA TYR A 200 -4.32 8.81 -7.24
C TYR A 200 -3.07 8.61 -6.36
N VAL A 201 -3.28 8.34 -5.07
CA VAL A 201 -2.20 8.03 -4.13
C VAL A 201 -2.15 6.53 -3.91
N LYS A 202 -1.12 5.88 -4.45
CA LYS A 202 -1.02 4.42 -4.49
C LYS A 202 -0.30 3.83 -3.28
N THR A 203 0.57 4.60 -2.64
CA THR A 203 1.46 4.05 -1.61
C THR A 203 1.81 5.06 -0.52
N LEU A 204 1.95 4.55 0.70
CA LEU A 204 2.39 5.28 1.88
C LEU A 204 3.66 4.64 2.48
N ALA A 205 4.58 5.47 2.96
CA ALA A 205 5.75 5.04 3.73
C ALA A 205 5.91 5.91 4.98
N ILE A 206 5.75 5.29 6.15
CA ILE A 206 5.77 5.98 7.43
C ILE A 206 7.22 6.26 7.82
N GLN A 207 7.51 7.54 8.10
CA GLN A 207 8.85 7.96 8.50
C GLN A 207 9.02 7.94 10.02
N ASP A 208 8.05 8.52 10.72
CA ASP A 208 8.02 8.67 12.17
C ASP A 208 6.57 8.94 12.64
N ASN A 209 6.37 9.22 13.93
CA ASN A 209 5.02 9.50 14.47
C ASN A 209 4.37 10.77 13.91
N ASP A 210 5.16 11.67 13.32
CA ASP A 210 4.70 12.97 12.85
C ASP A 210 4.78 13.11 11.34
N SER A 211 5.30 12.10 10.62
CA SER A 211 5.64 12.23 9.22
C SER A 211 5.43 10.95 8.39
N VAL A 212 4.87 11.16 7.20
CA VAL A 212 4.58 10.11 6.22
C VAL A 212 4.97 10.60 4.82
N TRP A 213 5.50 9.68 4.02
CA TRP A 213 5.68 9.86 2.59
C TRP A 213 4.52 9.24 1.81
N SER A 214 4.07 9.91 0.76
CA SER A 214 3.06 9.39 -0.15
C SER A 214 3.45 9.60 -1.60
N ALA A 215 2.94 8.71 -2.47
CA ALA A 215 3.21 8.75 -3.90
C ALA A 215 2.14 8.01 -4.73
N GLY A 216 2.07 8.33 -6.02
CA GLY A 216 1.22 7.60 -6.97
C GLY A 216 1.29 8.16 -8.39
N GLY A 217 0.13 8.50 -8.96
CA GLY A 217 -0.01 8.87 -10.38
C GLY A 217 0.75 10.13 -10.80
N ASP A 218 0.83 11.12 -9.90
CA ASP A 218 1.42 12.43 -10.18
C ASP A 218 2.96 12.47 -10.16
N LYS A 219 3.59 11.29 -10.07
CA LYS A 219 5.04 11.09 -10.23
C LYS A 219 5.91 11.83 -9.21
N ASN A 220 5.34 12.26 -8.08
CA ASN A 220 6.05 13.01 -7.04
C ASN A 220 6.02 12.26 -5.71
N LEU A 221 7.06 12.45 -4.89
CA LEU A 221 7.03 12.08 -3.48
C LEU A 221 6.63 13.30 -2.66
N TYR A 222 5.65 13.14 -1.77
CA TYR A 222 5.25 14.16 -0.82
C TYR A 222 5.53 13.67 0.59
N ASN A 223 6.25 14.47 1.38
CA ASN A 223 6.38 14.27 2.81
C ASN A 223 5.40 15.18 3.55
N TRP A 224 4.60 14.61 4.44
CA TRP A 224 3.59 15.35 5.18
C TRP A 224 3.89 15.40 6.67
N ARG A 225 3.34 16.42 7.36
CA ARG A 225 3.16 16.37 8.81
C ARG A 225 1.80 15.74 9.10
N ILE A 226 1.76 14.60 9.80
CA ILE A 226 0.51 13.82 10.00
C ILE A 226 -0.61 14.64 10.66
N LEU A 227 -0.26 15.51 11.61
CA LEU A 227 -1.23 16.36 12.33
C LEU A 227 -1.50 17.72 11.66
N ASP A 228 -0.76 18.08 10.61
CA ASP A 228 -0.93 19.31 9.85
C ASP A 228 -0.53 19.05 8.39
N CYS A 229 -1.47 18.47 7.67
CA CYS A 229 -1.29 18.01 6.31
C CYS A 229 -1.70 19.07 5.27
N SER A 230 -1.88 20.33 5.68
CA SER A 230 -2.35 21.41 4.82
C SER A 230 -1.41 21.70 3.63
N LYS A 231 -0.11 21.43 3.81
CA LYS A 231 0.93 21.49 2.77
C LYS A 231 1.99 20.42 3.04
N PRO A 232 2.65 19.91 2.00
CA PRO A 232 3.77 19.00 2.19
C PRO A 232 4.96 19.75 2.83
N ARG A 233 5.64 19.08 3.77
CA ARG A 233 6.94 19.51 4.32
C ARG A 233 8.01 19.50 3.24
N ARG A 234 7.98 18.50 2.37
CA ARG A 234 8.92 18.31 1.27
C ARG A 234 8.21 17.71 0.06
N VAL A 235 8.65 18.11 -1.13
CA VAL A 235 8.25 17.49 -2.39
C VAL A 235 9.52 17.11 -3.14
N VAL A 236 9.59 15.87 -3.61
CA VAL A 236 10.66 15.40 -4.49
C VAL A 236 10.03 15.13 -5.85
N ASP A 237 10.44 15.92 -6.83
CA ASP A 237 10.01 15.77 -8.22
C ASP A 237 10.75 14.60 -8.88
N LEU A 238 10.00 13.60 -9.33
CA LEU A 238 10.52 12.44 -10.06
C LEU A 238 9.92 12.34 -11.47
N SER A 239 9.45 13.47 -12.02
CA SER A 239 8.89 13.56 -13.37
C SER A 239 9.88 13.16 -14.47
N GLU A 240 11.19 13.24 -14.21
CA GLU A 240 12.25 12.77 -15.13
C GLU A 240 12.13 11.29 -15.50
N PHE A 241 11.54 10.46 -14.62
CA PHE A 241 11.32 9.03 -14.87
C PHE A 241 10.15 8.78 -15.81
N ASP A 242 9.27 9.78 -15.99
CA ASP A 242 8.09 9.77 -16.84
C ASP A 242 7.26 8.48 -16.72
N ALA A 243 6.92 8.11 -15.48
CA ALA A 243 5.98 7.05 -15.17
C ALA A 243 5.35 7.25 -13.78
N PRO A 244 4.12 6.77 -13.56
CA PRO A 244 3.52 6.70 -12.24
C PRO A 244 4.36 5.92 -11.24
N ILE A 245 4.32 6.34 -9.98
CA ILE A 245 4.96 5.62 -8.89
C ILE A 245 4.07 4.44 -8.48
N ARG A 246 4.62 3.23 -8.58
CA ARG A 246 3.96 1.97 -8.28
C ARG A 246 4.00 1.65 -6.79
N LYS A 247 5.17 1.78 -6.17
CA LYS A 247 5.41 1.50 -4.74
C LYS A 247 6.61 2.30 -4.24
N ILE A 248 6.56 2.72 -2.99
CA ILE A 248 7.70 3.27 -2.27
C ILE A 248 8.01 2.39 -1.06
N SER A 249 9.29 2.26 -0.73
CA SER A 249 9.74 1.64 0.52
C SER A 249 10.80 2.52 1.17
N ILE A 250 10.66 2.77 2.46
CA ILE A 250 11.56 3.61 3.23
C ILE A 250 12.50 2.76 4.09
N ASN A 251 13.77 3.12 4.08
CA ASN A 251 14.75 2.63 5.02
C ASN A 251 15.18 3.76 5.95
N LEU A 252 14.73 3.71 7.20
CA LEU A 252 14.98 4.77 8.19
C LEU A 252 16.41 4.77 8.71
N GLN A 253 17.06 3.61 8.77
CA GLN A 253 18.45 3.50 9.22
C GLN A 253 19.39 4.24 8.26
N TYR A 254 19.20 4.05 6.96
CA TYR A 254 20.03 4.67 5.91
C TYR A 254 19.41 5.95 5.33
N LYS A 255 18.25 6.39 5.86
CA LYS A 255 17.50 7.59 5.41
C LYS A 255 17.34 7.65 3.90
N LYS A 256 16.88 6.54 3.31
CA LYS A 256 16.65 6.40 1.88
C LYS A 256 15.24 5.95 1.59
N ILE A 257 14.70 6.36 0.46
CA ILE A 257 13.45 5.84 -0.10
C ILE A 257 13.80 5.20 -1.44
N ALA A 258 13.37 3.95 -1.63
CA ALA A 258 13.36 3.34 -2.93
C ALA A 258 11.99 3.52 -3.58
N VAL A 259 11.99 3.93 -4.84
CA VAL A 259 10.80 4.23 -5.63
C VAL A 259 10.79 3.33 -6.85
N VAL A 260 9.72 2.55 -6.97
CA VAL A 260 9.45 1.70 -8.13
C VAL A 260 8.38 2.38 -8.98
N PHE A 261 8.60 2.42 -10.28
CA PHE A 261 7.68 3.02 -11.25
C PHE A 261 6.97 1.96 -12.09
N GLU A 262 5.82 2.31 -12.65
CA GLU A 262 5.11 1.43 -13.57
C GLU A 262 5.85 1.31 -14.91
N LYS A 263 6.08 0.07 -15.38
CA LYS A 263 6.69 -0.24 -16.69
C LYS A 263 8.06 0.42 -16.91
N LYS A 264 8.89 0.49 -15.86
CA LYS A 264 10.28 0.97 -15.95
C LYS A 264 11.24 -0.07 -15.38
N GLU A 265 12.41 -0.15 -16.00
CA GLU A 265 13.52 -1.05 -15.64
C GLU A 265 14.43 -0.49 -14.54
N ASN A 266 14.12 0.69 -14.00
CA ASN A 266 14.93 1.39 -13.00
C ASN A 266 14.18 1.57 -11.69
N VAL A 267 14.91 1.48 -10.58
CA VAL A 267 14.48 1.97 -9.26
C VAL A 267 15.17 3.30 -8.99
N ALA A 268 14.43 4.29 -8.49
CA ALA A 268 15.05 5.50 -7.96
C ALA A 268 15.34 5.33 -6.47
N ILE A 269 16.56 5.64 -6.05
CA ILE A 269 16.95 5.74 -4.65
C ILE A 269 17.06 7.22 -4.29
N VAL A 270 16.20 7.67 -3.41
CA VAL A 270 16.12 9.06 -2.94
C VAL A 270 16.73 9.13 -1.55
N ASP A 271 17.82 9.90 -1.42
CA ASP A 271 18.42 10.25 -0.14
C ASP A 271 17.62 11.39 0.51
N ILE A 272 17.01 11.11 1.66
CA ILE A 272 16.14 12.05 2.39
C ILE A 272 16.85 12.70 3.58
N GLU A 273 18.15 12.46 3.76
CA GLU A 273 18.94 13.14 4.78
C GLU A 273 19.23 14.60 4.42
N GLN A 274 19.39 14.91 3.13
CA GLN A 274 19.75 16.23 2.63
C GLN A 274 18.55 16.95 1.98
N GLU A 275 18.59 18.28 1.98
CA GLU A 275 17.68 19.15 1.22
C GLU A 275 18.51 20.03 0.26
N PRO A 276 18.27 19.98 -1.08
CA PRO A 276 17.31 19.12 -1.76
C PRO A 276 17.70 17.64 -1.69
N ALA A 277 16.69 16.77 -1.74
CA ALA A 277 16.90 15.33 -1.77
C ALA A 277 17.70 14.95 -3.03
N LYS A 278 18.63 13.99 -2.89
CA LYS A 278 19.42 13.49 -4.02
C LYS A 278 18.81 12.21 -4.54
N THR A 279 18.51 12.18 -5.83
CA THR A 279 17.96 11.01 -6.51
C THR A 279 19.05 10.31 -7.32
N ARG A 280 19.11 8.99 -7.20
CA ARG A 280 19.96 8.12 -8.02
C ARG A 280 19.10 7.05 -8.67
N ALA A 281 19.05 7.03 -10.00
CA ALA A 281 18.49 5.91 -10.75
C ALA A 281 19.44 4.70 -10.70
N LEU A 282 18.88 3.52 -10.48
CA LEU A 282 19.58 2.23 -10.53
C LEU A 282 18.84 1.29 -11.50
N PRO A 283 19.49 0.79 -12.55
CA PRO A 283 18.91 -0.24 -13.40
C PRO A 283 18.79 -1.55 -12.63
N ILE A 284 17.68 -2.24 -12.79
CA ILE A 284 17.48 -3.56 -12.21
C ILE A 284 18.07 -4.58 -13.16
N THR A 285 18.94 -5.44 -12.64
CA THR A 285 19.64 -6.42 -13.44
C THR A 285 18.66 -7.48 -13.96
N ASN A 286 18.65 -7.73 -15.27
CA ASN A 286 17.86 -8.77 -15.95
C ASN A 286 16.33 -8.64 -15.82
N GLU A 287 15.81 -7.44 -15.57
CA GLU A 287 14.38 -7.20 -15.40
C GLU A 287 13.88 -6.08 -16.30
N THR A 288 12.64 -6.22 -16.77
CA THR A 288 11.97 -5.17 -17.57
C THR A 288 11.09 -4.26 -16.71
N GLN A 289 10.69 -4.75 -15.53
CA GLN A 289 9.92 -3.98 -14.55
C GLN A 289 10.09 -4.56 -13.16
N CYS A 290 10.01 -3.69 -12.15
CA CYS A 290 9.85 -4.12 -10.77
C CYS A 290 8.36 -4.20 -10.43
N LEU A 291 7.95 -5.34 -9.87
CA LEU A 291 6.57 -5.62 -9.49
C LEU A 291 6.24 -5.05 -8.11
N ASP A 292 7.17 -5.17 -7.16
CA ASP A 292 7.00 -4.65 -5.80
C ASP A 292 8.36 -4.49 -5.09
N ILE A 293 8.39 -3.80 -3.94
CA ILE A 293 9.61 -3.53 -3.18
C ILE A 293 9.38 -3.53 -1.67
N ALA A 294 10.32 -4.11 -0.93
CA ALA A 294 10.39 -4.08 0.52
C ALA A 294 11.72 -3.52 1.01
N SER A 295 11.79 -3.15 2.29
CA SER A 295 13.03 -2.80 2.96
C SER A 295 13.23 -3.69 4.18
N SER A 296 14.46 -4.17 4.37
CA SER A 296 14.81 -4.88 5.59
C SER A 296 16.30 -4.77 5.89
N GLY A 297 16.63 -4.44 7.15
CA GLY A 297 18.01 -4.21 7.57
C GLY A 297 18.71 -3.18 6.68
N GLN A 298 19.80 -3.60 6.03
CA GLN A 298 20.58 -2.76 5.11
C GLN A 298 20.15 -2.86 3.64
N PHE A 299 19.05 -3.56 3.34
CA PHE A 299 18.66 -3.85 1.96
C PHE A 299 17.34 -3.17 1.59
N PHE A 300 17.26 -2.75 0.34
CA PHE A 300 16.01 -2.81 -0.40
C PHE A 300 15.94 -4.12 -1.18
N ILE A 301 14.76 -4.70 -1.26
CA ILE A 301 14.51 -6.00 -1.88
C ILE A 301 13.47 -5.76 -2.97
N THR A 302 13.90 -5.82 -4.23
CA THR A 302 13.03 -5.61 -5.39
C THR A 302 12.59 -6.95 -5.94
N LEU A 303 11.30 -7.08 -6.23
CA LEU A 303 10.73 -8.25 -6.89
C LEU A 303 10.53 -7.95 -8.37
N GLY A 304 11.25 -8.67 -9.23
CA GLY A 304 11.05 -8.67 -10.68
C GLY A 304 10.15 -9.81 -11.15
N LYS A 305 10.09 -10.06 -12.46
CA LYS A 305 9.36 -11.20 -13.04
C LYS A 305 10.15 -12.50 -12.98
N SER A 306 11.48 -12.42 -13.05
CA SER A 306 12.37 -13.58 -13.13
C SER A 306 13.44 -13.62 -12.03
N THR A 307 13.55 -12.56 -11.23
CA THR A 307 14.59 -12.42 -10.21
C THR A 307 14.11 -11.62 -9.00
N ILE A 308 14.82 -11.83 -7.88
CA ILE A 308 14.78 -10.93 -6.73
C ILE A 308 16.14 -10.23 -6.67
N THR A 309 16.15 -8.91 -6.49
CA THR A 309 17.41 -8.16 -6.35
C THR A 309 17.49 -7.48 -5.00
N LEU A 310 18.58 -7.76 -4.28
CA LEU A 310 18.97 -7.06 -3.05
C LEU A 310 19.85 -5.87 -3.41
N ILE A 311 19.44 -4.67 -3.02
CA ILE A 311 20.22 -3.45 -3.14
C ILE A 311 20.82 -3.14 -1.77
N ASP A 312 22.13 -3.36 -1.62
CA ASP A 312 22.85 -3.07 -0.39
C ASP A 312 23.03 -1.56 -0.20
N LEU A 313 22.50 -1.00 0.88
CA LEU A 313 22.50 0.45 1.10
C LEU A 313 23.83 1.02 1.59
N THR A 314 24.77 0.16 2.03
CA THR A 314 26.12 0.55 2.46
C THR A 314 27.03 0.81 1.27
N CYS A 315 26.94 -0.03 0.23
CA CYS A 315 27.83 0.03 -0.94
C CYS A 315 27.10 0.29 -2.26
N MET A 316 25.76 0.33 -2.25
CA MET A 316 24.88 0.49 -3.41
C MET A 316 25.09 -0.59 -4.49
N LYS A 317 25.57 -1.78 -4.11
CA LYS A 317 25.71 -2.94 -4.99
C LYS A 317 24.43 -3.76 -5.03
N GLN A 318 24.20 -4.41 -6.16
CA GLN A 318 23.08 -5.31 -6.37
C GLN A 318 23.54 -6.76 -6.24
N HIS A 319 22.74 -7.58 -5.59
CA HIS A 319 22.89 -9.03 -5.53
C HIS A 319 21.58 -9.70 -5.94
N THR A 320 21.64 -10.54 -6.97
CA THR A 320 20.46 -11.20 -7.52
C THR A 320 20.30 -12.59 -6.90
N ILE A 321 19.08 -12.89 -6.46
CA ILE A 321 18.66 -14.20 -5.95
C ILE A 321 17.81 -14.85 -7.03
N ALA A 322 18.17 -16.09 -7.38
CA ALA A 322 17.43 -16.91 -8.33
C ALA A 322 16.09 -17.37 -7.73
N ILE A 323 15.09 -17.52 -8.60
CA ILE A 323 13.77 -18.05 -8.25
C ILE A 323 13.44 -19.25 -9.12
N ASP A 324 12.59 -20.15 -8.61
CA ASP A 324 12.18 -21.37 -9.33
C ASP A 324 11.22 -21.06 -10.51
N ASP A 325 11.14 -21.98 -11.47
CA ASP A 325 10.32 -21.81 -12.68
C ASP A 325 8.82 -21.65 -12.37
N GLU A 326 8.35 -22.24 -11.28
CA GLU A 326 6.95 -22.14 -10.83
C GLU A 326 6.62 -20.71 -10.41
N LEU A 327 7.49 -20.08 -9.62
CA LEU A 327 7.36 -18.69 -9.20
C LEU A 327 7.52 -17.73 -10.38
N ILE A 328 8.45 -18.00 -11.31
CA ILE A 328 8.59 -17.21 -12.55
C ILE A 328 7.29 -17.25 -13.36
N SER A 329 6.69 -18.43 -13.52
CA SER A 329 5.42 -18.61 -14.22
C SER A 329 4.29 -17.85 -13.52
N ALA A 330 4.22 -17.92 -12.19
CA ALA A 330 3.24 -17.17 -11.40
C ALA A 330 3.41 -15.65 -11.57
N LEU A 331 4.64 -15.13 -11.42
CA LEU A 331 4.95 -13.70 -11.55
C LEU A 331 4.73 -13.16 -12.97
N THR A 332 4.98 -13.98 -13.99
CA THR A 332 4.82 -13.58 -15.39
C THR A 332 3.36 -13.55 -15.82
N THR A 333 2.53 -14.44 -15.27
CA THR A 333 1.10 -14.54 -15.58
C THR A 333 0.21 -13.65 -14.70
N THR A 334 0.75 -13.10 -13.61
CA THR A 334 0.00 -12.17 -12.76
C THR A 334 -0.20 -10.82 -13.43
N GLU A 335 -1.45 -10.40 -13.50
CA GLU A 335 -1.84 -9.03 -13.85
C GLU A 335 -2.18 -8.21 -12.60
N ASP A 336 -2.10 -6.89 -12.73
CA ASP A 336 -2.61 -6.01 -11.69
C ASP A 336 -4.12 -6.15 -11.62
N ALA A 337 -4.67 -6.29 -10.42
CA ALA A 337 -6.11 -6.55 -10.32
C ALA A 337 -6.95 -5.29 -10.63
N VAL A 338 -6.29 -4.15 -10.83
CA VAL A 338 -6.87 -2.88 -11.27
C VAL A 338 -6.02 -2.38 -12.43
N ASP A 339 -6.55 -2.49 -13.65
CA ASP A 339 -5.80 -2.19 -14.88
C ASP A 339 -5.56 -0.70 -15.11
N ASN A 340 -6.39 0.16 -14.52
CA ASN A 340 -6.28 1.61 -14.66
C ASN A 340 -6.79 2.35 -13.43
N LEU A 341 -5.88 3.00 -12.71
CA LEU A 341 -6.21 3.88 -11.59
C LEU A 341 -6.56 5.30 -12.02
N PHE A 342 -6.19 5.72 -13.23
CA PHE A 342 -6.55 7.03 -13.75
C PHE A 342 -8.07 7.17 -13.85
N LYS A 343 -8.55 8.38 -13.56
CA LYS A 343 -9.96 8.72 -13.74
C LYS A 343 -10.23 8.78 -15.24
N ASN A 344 -11.17 7.97 -15.73
CA ASN A 344 -11.69 8.08 -17.11
C ASN A 344 -12.59 9.32 -17.30
N VAL A 345 -12.51 10.29 -16.39
CA VAL A 345 -13.31 11.50 -16.43
C VAL A 345 -12.52 12.53 -17.23
N THR A 346 -12.89 12.71 -18.49
CA THR A 346 -12.34 13.75 -19.38
C THR A 346 -12.73 15.17 -18.97
N HIS A 347 -13.68 15.30 -18.05
CA HIS A 347 -14.08 16.58 -17.48
C HIS A 347 -13.14 16.95 -16.33
N ASN A 348 -12.31 17.98 -16.55
CA ASN A 348 -11.56 18.61 -15.48
C ASN A 348 -12.55 19.39 -14.60
N ASN A 349 -13.21 18.66 -13.68
CA ASN A 349 -14.26 19.18 -12.81
C ASN A 349 -13.81 20.42 -12.04
N GLN A 350 -12.52 20.54 -11.75
CA GLN A 350 -11.95 21.70 -11.09
C GLN A 350 -11.90 22.93 -12.01
N GLN A 351 -11.40 22.79 -13.24
CA GLN A 351 -11.43 23.87 -14.23
C GLN A 351 -12.85 24.29 -14.60
N GLU A 352 -13.77 23.33 -14.77
CA GLU A 352 -15.18 23.65 -15.02
C GLU A 352 -15.87 24.29 -13.82
N TYR A 353 -15.52 23.88 -12.59
CA TYR A 353 -16.02 24.50 -11.37
C TYR A 353 -15.49 25.92 -11.24
N GLU A 354 -14.20 26.15 -11.46
CA GLU A 354 -13.57 27.47 -11.46
C GLU A 354 -14.17 28.36 -12.54
N LYS A 355 -14.39 27.83 -13.74
CA LYS A 355 -15.09 28.52 -14.82
C LYS A 355 -16.52 28.89 -14.44
N ARG A 356 -17.31 27.95 -13.91
CA ARG A 356 -18.67 28.20 -13.41
C ARG A 356 -18.69 29.23 -12.28
N LYS A 357 -17.69 29.20 -11.39
CA LYS A 357 -17.53 30.17 -10.30
C LYS A 357 -17.18 31.56 -10.82
N ALA A 358 -16.29 31.65 -11.81
CA ALA A 358 -15.92 32.90 -12.48
C ALA A 358 -17.12 33.51 -13.22
N GLU A 359 -17.84 32.70 -14.01
CA GLU A 359 -19.07 33.11 -14.70
C GLU A 359 -20.13 33.63 -13.71
N LYS A 360 -20.28 32.97 -12.56
CA LYS A 360 -21.21 33.41 -11.51
C LYS A 360 -20.80 34.74 -10.88
N PHE A 361 -19.50 34.96 -10.67
CA PHE A 361 -18.97 36.25 -10.20
C PHE A 361 -19.22 37.37 -11.22
N GLU A 362 -18.99 37.10 -12.50
CA GLU A 362 -19.19 38.06 -13.57
C GLU A 362 -20.68 38.44 -13.73
N GLN A 363 -21.59 37.47 -13.63
CA GLN A 363 -23.03 37.72 -13.63
C GLN A 363 -23.48 38.57 -12.43
N LEU A 364 -22.88 38.36 -11.25
CA LEU A 364 -23.16 39.17 -10.06
C LEU A 364 -22.65 40.61 -10.22
N GLU A 365 -21.47 40.80 -10.81
CA GLU A 365 -20.96 42.14 -11.14
C GLU A 365 -21.83 42.85 -12.17
N GLN A 366 -22.27 42.16 -13.22
CA GLN A 366 -23.16 42.73 -14.22
C GLN A 366 -24.52 43.13 -13.62
N LYS A 367 -25.10 42.31 -12.73
CA LYS A 367 -26.31 42.67 -11.98
C LYS A 367 -26.09 43.88 -11.08
N ARG A 368 -24.95 43.97 -10.39
CA ARG A 368 -24.60 45.09 -9.52
C ARG A 368 -24.39 46.39 -10.32
N ARG A 369 -23.77 46.32 -11.50
CA ARG A 369 -23.64 47.45 -12.43
C ARG A 369 -24.99 47.93 -12.94
N LYS A 370 -25.91 47.00 -13.27
CA LYS A 370 -27.29 47.34 -13.67
C LYS A 370 -28.07 48.03 -12.54
N LEU A 371 -28.01 47.51 -11.32
CA LEU A 371 -28.65 48.13 -10.15
C LEU A 371 -28.11 49.54 -9.87
N ASN A 372 -26.80 49.76 -10.04
CA ASN A 372 -26.18 51.07 -9.83
C ASN A 372 -26.38 52.04 -11.01
N SER A 373 -26.92 51.57 -12.14
CA SER A 373 -27.21 52.39 -13.33
C SER A 373 -28.68 52.77 -13.47
N GLU A 374 -29.56 52.21 -12.63
CA GLU A 374 -30.95 52.66 -12.54
C GLU A 374 -31.01 53.98 -11.76
N PRO A 375 -31.47 55.10 -12.36
CA PRO A 375 -31.67 56.33 -11.62
C PRO A 375 -32.78 56.11 -10.59
N ALA A 376 -32.57 56.59 -9.36
CA ALA A 376 -33.61 56.63 -8.34
C ALA A 376 -34.79 57.46 -8.88
N SER A 377 -35.86 56.80 -9.31
CA SER A 377 -37.13 57.47 -9.56
C SER A 377 -37.71 57.85 -8.19
N SER A 378 -37.39 59.07 -7.78
CA SER A 378 -37.97 59.77 -6.63
C SER A 378 -39.48 59.93 -6.80
N SER A 379 -40.20 59.50 -5.76
CA SER A 379 -41.44 60.06 -5.17
C SER A 379 -42.23 61.08 -5.96
#